data_AF-A0A0B9A4P8-F1
#
_entry.id   AF-A0A0B9A4P8-F1
#
_cell.length_a   1.000
_cell.length_b   1.000
_cell.length_c   1.000
_cell.angle_alpha   90.00
_cell.angle_beta   90.00
_cell.angle_gamma   90.00
#
_symmetry.space_group_name_H-M   'P 1'
#
loop_
_entity.id
_entity.type
_entity.pdbx_description
1 polymer ?
#
loop_
_entity_poly.entity_id
_entity_poly.type
_entity_poly.pdbx_seq_one_letter_code
_entity_poly.pdbx_strand_id
1 'polypeptide(L)'
;MSQASTILNRRVLLGGMTSAAVLAVSGCASYPQFSLEEAVRRLLFLSTDRAFARLLAPGGFWDDQVTRLALPQAIGNRGGVLERILTGPIVRDRLQRAFNDMAYDAAERAAPAVTDAVRTIGIRNALALLRGSDPMGATSFLHQEMGTSLVEIMVPEFGDAIRVSRDPLLGQVLGALTGVDVGGIANSLAYEADNAIFRAIGREEAAIRSDPRSTNDPVLMAAFGLK
;
A
#
# COMPACT_ATOMS: atom_id res chain seq x y z
N MET A 1 48.12 54.76 -62.50
CA MET A 1 48.08 54.25 -61.11
C MET A 1 47.95 52.73 -61.22
N SER A 2 49.04 52.00 -61.47
CA SER A 2 49.96 51.42 -60.47
C SER A 2 49.19 50.58 -59.43
N GLN A 3 49.40 49.28 -59.22
CA GLN A 3 50.24 48.23 -59.82
C GLN A 3 49.62 46.92 -59.31
N ALA A 4 49.35 45.95 -60.20
CA ALA A 4 49.03 44.58 -59.83
C ALA A 4 50.33 43.77 -59.93
N SER A 5 50.81 43.22 -58.81
CA SER A 5 51.93 42.28 -58.77
C SER A 5 51.86 41.50 -57.47
N THR A 6 51.67 40.19 -57.52
CA THR A 6 52.62 39.21 -56.96
C THR A 6 52.28 37.83 -57.54
N ILE A 7 53.21 37.29 -58.31
CA ILE A 7 53.29 35.91 -58.77
C ILE A 7 54.13 35.12 -57.74
N LEU A 8 53.96 33.79 -57.72
CA LEU A 8 54.62 32.71 -56.94
C LEU A 8 53.88 32.36 -55.63
N ASN A 9 53.61 31.09 -55.29
CA ASN A 9 54.39 29.91 -55.61
C ASN A 9 53.53 28.63 -55.65
N ARG A 10 53.72 27.81 -56.67
CA ARG A 10 53.09 26.49 -56.88
C ARG A 10 54.16 25.44 -56.64
N ARG A 11 54.04 24.68 -55.55
CA ARG A 11 54.59 23.32 -55.26
C ARG A 11 55.04 23.22 -53.81
N VAL A 12 54.94 21.99 -53.29
CA VAL A 12 55.47 21.47 -52.02
C VAL A 12 54.50 21.65 -50.85
N LEU A 13 54.10 20.65 -50.07
CA LEU A 13 54.08 19.18 -50.12
C LEU A 13 53.36 18.80 -48.80
N LEU A 14 52.62 17.69 -48.84
CA LEU A 14 52.23 16.81 -47.74
C LEU A 14 52.40 17.29 -46.27
N GLY A 15 51.30 17.25 -45.51
CA GLY A 15 51.35 17.01 -44.06
C GLY A 15 50.21 17.68 -43.30
N GLY A 16 49.17 16.92 -42.94
CA GLY A 16 48.16 17.41 -42.00
C GLY A 16 46.80 16.75 -42.10
N MET A 17 46.73 15.42 -42.01
CA MET A 17 45.50 14.75 -41.57
C MET A 17 45.31 15.08 -40.08
N THR A 18 44.49 16.06 -39.75
CA THR A 18 43.90 16.19 -38.42
C THR A 18 42.41 15.95 -38.54
N SER A 19 42.07 14.66 -38.63
CA SER A 19 40.75 14.14 -38.33
C SER A 19 40.42 14.50 -36.88
N ALA A 20 39.85 15.68 -36.64
CA ALA A 20 39.21 16.02 -35.38
C ALA A 20 37.85 15.31 -35.30
N ALA A 21 37.88 13.97 -35.34
CA ALA A 21 36.80 13.14 -34.85
C ALA A 21 36.90 13.16 -33.32
N VAL A 22 36.48 14.27 -32.72
CA VAL A 22 36.24 14.31 -31.28
C VAL A 22 35.02 13.42 -31.05
N LEU A 23 35.32 12.22 -30.56
CA LEU A 23 34.38 11.23 -30.10
C LEU A 23 33.36 11.90 -29.16
N ALA A 24 32.15 12.10 -29.66
CA ALA A 24 30.99 12.23 -28.81
C ALA A 24 30.78 10.88 -28.12
N VAL A 25 31.53 10.64 -27.05
CA VAL A 25 31.19 9.61 -26.06
C VAL A 25 29.99 10.18 -25.32
N SER A 26 28.83 10.04 -25.95
CA SER A 26 27.55 9.98 -25.27
C SER A 26 27.69 8.85 -24.26
N GLY A 27 28.05 9.20 -23.02
CA GLY A 27 28.05 8.29 -21.90
C GLY A 27 26.61 7.85 -21.65
N CYS A 28 26.14 6.88 -22.41
CA CYS A 28 24.99 6.07 -22.05
C CYS A 28 25.42 5.26 -20.83
N ALA A 29 25.34 5.88 -19.66
CA ALA A 29 25.16 5.14 -18.43
C ALA A 29 23.81 4.43 -18.60
N SER A 30 23.85 3.21 -19.12
CA SER A 30 22.75 2.26 -19.11
C SER A 30 22.51 1.83 -17.67
N TYR A 31 22.02 2.78 -16.85
CA TYR A 31 21.22 2.42 -15.69
C TYR A 31 20.07 1.55 -16.17
N PRO A 32 19.64 0.53 -15.41
CA PRO A 32 18.39 -0.14 -15.73
C PRO A 32 17.34 0.96 -15.84
N GLN A 33 16.80 1.18 -17.03
CA GLN A 33 15.74 2.16 -17.26
C GLN A 33 14.47 1.58 -16.64
N PHE A 34 14.37 1.61 -15.31
CA PHE A 34 13.12 1.32 -14.64
C PHE A 34 12.20 2.52 -14.81
N SER A 35 10.93 2.28 -15.11
CA SER A 35 9.93 3.34 -15.11
C SER A 35 9.60 3.70 -13.65
N LEU A 36 9.26 4.97 -13.40
CA LEU A 36 8.78 5.39 -12.08
C LEU A 36 7.50 4.64 -11.69
N GLU A 37 6.68 4.28 -12.68
CA GLU A 37 5.50 3.43 -12.49
C GLU A 37 5.88 2.05 -11.97
N GLU A 38 6.93 1.43 -12.52
CA GLU A 38 7.41 0.12 -12.06
C GLU A 38 7.97 0.22 -10.63
N ALA A 39 8.64 1.31 -10.28
CA ALA A 39 9.08 1.55 -8.91
C ALA A 39 7.90 1.68 -7.94
N VAL A 40 6.84 2.41 -8.29
CA VAL A 40 5.61 2.49 -7.48
C VAL A 40 4.94 1.12 -7.37
N ARG A 41 4.85 0.37 -8.47
CA ARG A 41 4.25 -0.97 -8.48
C ARG A 41 5.00 -1.92 -7.55
N ARG A 42 6.33 -1.93 -7.61
CA ARG A 42 7.18 -2.74 -6.71
C ARG A 42 7.06 -2.31 -5.25
N LEU A 43 6.99 -1.00 -5.01
CA LEU A 43 6.77 -0.46 -3.67
C LEU A 43 5.45 -0.99 -3.12
N LEU A 44 4.35 -0.82 -3.85
CA LEU A 44 3.04 -1.29 -3.45
C LEU A 44 3.02 -2.80 -3.26
N PHE A 45 3.57 -3.57 -4.20
CA PHE A 45 3.60 -5.03 -4.12
C PHE A 45 4.32 -5.50 -2.85
N LEU A 46 5.52 -4.97 -2.59
CA LEU A 46 6.30 -5.34 -1.41
C LEU A 46 5.64 -4.88 -0.10
N SER A 47 5.02 -3.70 -0.10
CA SER A 47 4.29 -3.16 1.06
C SER A 47 3.08 -4.02 1.39
N THR A 48 2.31 -4.39 0.37
CA THR A 48 1.14 -5.27 0.47
C THR A 48 1.53 -6.66 0.94
N ASP A 49 2.55 -7.26 0.33
CA ASP A 49 3.04 -8.60 0.69
C ASP A 49 3.49 -8.66 2.16
N ARG A 50 4.34 -7.72 2.59
CA ARG A 50 4.79 -7.64 4.00
C ARG A 50 3.65 -7.38 4.96
N ALA A 51 2.69 -6.52 4.60
CA ALA A 51 1.56 -6.20 5.45
C ALA A 51 0.66 -7.42 5.66
N PHE A 52 0.30 -8.15 4.59
CA PHE A 52 -0.48 -9.38 4.72
C PHE A 52 0.29 -10.49 5.43
N ALA A 53 1.59 -10.64 5.17
CA ALA A 53 2.43 -11.59 5.91
C ALA A 53 2.42 -11.32 7.43
N ARG A 54 2.38 -10.04 7.84
CA ARG A 54 2.25 -9.65 9.24
C ARG A 54 0.83 -9.86 9.77
N LEU A 55 -0.19 -9.40 9.06
CA LEU A 55 -1.60 -9.49 9.49
C LEU A 55 -2.08 -10.93 9.64
N LEU A 56 -1.65 -11.81 8.74
CA LEU A 56 -2.01 -13.23 8.72
C LEU A 56 -1.07 -14.10 9.58
N ALA A 57 -0.08 -13.50 10.25
CA ALA A 57 0.68 -14.21 11.26
C ALA A 57 -0.21 -14.49 12.50
N PRO A 58 0.07 -15.54 13.29
CA PRO A 58 -0.63 -15.75 14.56
C PRO A 58 -0.52 -14.50 15.45
N GLY A 59 -1.66 -13.86 15.75
CA GLY A 59 -1.69 -12.61 16.52
C GLY A 59 -1.40 -11.33 15.73
N GLY A 60 -1.21 -11.41 14.41
CA GLY A 60 -0.85 -10.27 13.55
C GLY A 60 -1.86 -9.11 13.59
N PHE A 61 -3.15 -9.42 13.48
CA PHE A 61 -4.22 -8.44 13.67
C PHE A 61 -4.33 -7.89 15.10
N TRP A 62 -3.82 -8.64 16.09
CA TRP A 62 -3.86 -8.29 17.51
C TRP A 62 -2.73 -7.33 17.91
N ASP A 63 -1.51 -7.58 17.40
CA ASP A 63 -0.31 -6.81 17.75
C ASP A 63 -0.29 -5.41 17.12
N ASP A 64 -0.92 -5.26 15.96
CA ASP A 64 -1.18 -3.96 15.36
C ASP A 64 -2.39 -3.30 16.05
N GLN A 65 -2.16 -2.82 17.28
CA GLN A 65 -3.13 -2.16 18.19
C GLN A 65 -3.92 -0.97 17.60
N VAL A 66 -3.67 -0.60 16.35
CA VAL A 66 -4.45 0.38 15.60
C VAL A 66 -5.74 -0.24 15.04
N THR A 67 -5.87 -1.57 15.04
CA THR A 67 -7.06 -2.33 14.64
C THR A 67 -7.91 -2.72 15.84
N ARG A 68 -8.05 -1.82 16.82
CA ARG A 68 -9.26 -1.88 17.65
C ARG A 68 -10.42 -1.59 16.71
N LEU A 69 -11.01 -2.65 16.16
CA LEU A 69 -12.38 -2.65 15.68
C LEU A 69 -13.19 -2.05 16.82
N ALA A 70 -13.44 -0.74 16.73
CA ALA A 70 -14.30 -0.08 17.67
C ALA A 70 -15.62 -0.81 17.51
N LEU A 71 -16.08 -1.49 18.56
CA LEU A 71 -17.41 -2.08 18.60
C LEU A 71 -18.34 -1.05 17.95
N PRO A 72 -19.04 -1.40 16.83
CA PRO A 72 -19.75 -0.42 16.03
C PRO A 72 -20.56 0.50 16.96
N GLN A 73 -20.61 1.80 16.68
CA GLN A 73 -21.39 2.74 17.51
C GLN A 73 -22.86 2.30 17.69
N ALA A 74 -23.34 1.41 16.81
CA ALA A 74 -24.60 0.68 16.94
C ALA A 74 -24.76 -0.10 18.26
N ILE A 75 -23.67 -0.60 18.85
CA ILE A 75 -23.65 -1.28 20.16
C ILE A 75 -23.56 -0.26 21.31
N GLY A 76 -22.94 0.91 21.08
CA GLY A 76 -22.71 1.95 22.10
C GLY A 76 -23.87 2.93 22.31
N ASN A 77 -24.75 3.13 21.34
CA ASN A 77 -25.77 4.20 21.40
C ASN A 77 -27.04 3.89 22.23
N ARG A 78 -27.08 2.78 22.96
CA ARG A 78 -28.21 2.44 23.84
C ARG A 78 -27.74 2.33 25.29
N GLY A 79 -27.48 3.49 25.90
CA GLY A 79 -26.89 3.63 27.23
C GLY A 79 -27.58 2.81 28.33
N GLY A 80 -26.79 2.31 29.29
CA GLY A 80 -27.30 1.59 30.46
C GLY A 80 -26.28 0.74 31.22
N VAL A 81 -26.77 -0.05 32.17
CA VAL A 81 -25.98 -1.06 32.93
C VAL A 81 -25.42 -2.15 32.01
N LEU A 82 -26.12 -2.46 30.92
CA LEU A 82 -25.63 -3.38 29.87
C LEU A 82 -24.37 -2.85 29.19
N GLU A 83 -24.28 -1.55 28.88
CA GLU A 83 -23.05 -0.96 28.32
C GLU A 83 -21.86 -1.18 29.26
N ARG A 84 -22.05 -1.00 30.58
CA ARG A 84 -21.03 -1.21 31.61
C ARG A 84 -20.58 -2.67 31.74
N ILE A 85 -21.49 -3.62 31.55
CA ILE A 85 -21.19 -5.06 31.57
C ILE A 85 -20.48 -5.47 30.27
N LEU A 86 -20.95 -4.98 29.12
CA LEU A 86 -20.35 -5.23 27.80
C LEU A 86 -18.99 -4.55 27.62
N THR A 87 -18.73 -3.49 28.37
CA THR A 87 -17.43 -2.81 28.42
C THR A 87 -16.50 -3.34 29.52
N GLY A 88 -16.91 -4.36 30.27
CA GLY A 88 -16.04 -5.05 31.22
C GLY A 88 -14.83 -5.69 30.51
N PRO A 89 -13.64 -5.66 31.12
CA PRO A 89 -12.38 -6.10 30.47
C PRO A 89 -12.45 -7.55 29.96
N ILE A 90 -13.11 -8.44 30.71
CA ILE A 90 -13.26 -9.86 30.31
C ILE A 90 -14.16 -10.02 29.07
N VAL A 91 -15.24 -9.25 28.98
CA VAL A 91 -16.18 -9.31 27.84
C VAL A 91 -15.53 -8.71 26.60
N ARG A 92 -14.81 -7.59 26.76
CA ARG A 92 -14.03 -6.96 25.68
C ARG A 92 -12.97 -7.91 25.13
N ASP A 93 -12.17 -8.55 25.98
CA ASP A 93 -11.13 -9.48 25.53
C ASP A 93 -11.68 -10.67 24.76
N ARG A 94 -12.88 -11.13 25.11
CA ARG A 94 -13.51 -12.26 24.41
C ARG A 94 -14.15 -11.85 23.10
N LEU A 95 -14.88 -10.73 23.08
CA LEU A 95 -15.42 -10.16 21.84
C LEU A 95 -14.29 -9.82 20.86
N GLN A 96 -13.20 -9.23 21.36
CA GLN A 96 -12.05 -8.89 20.54
C GLN A 96 -11.41 -10.13 19.91
N ARG A 97 -11.27 -11.23 20.67
CA ARG A 97 -10.81 -12.51 20.09
C ARG A 97 -11.73 -13.00 18.99
N ALA A 98 -13.04 -13.00 19.23
CA ALA A 98 -13.99 -13.44 18.21
C ALA A 98 -13.94 -12.57 16.94
N PHE A 99 -13.80 -11.24 17.08
CA PHE A 99 -13.63 -10.36 15.93
C PHE A 99 -12.29 -10.54 15.22
N ASN A 100 -11.23 -10.88 15.94
CA ASN A 100 -9.93 -11.14 15.32
C ASN A 100 -9.98 -12.36 14.40
N ASP A 101 -10.68 -13.42 14.81
CA ASP A 101 -10.88 -14.59 13.95
C ASP A 101 -11.63 -14.20 12.67
N MET A 102 -12.68 -13.39 12.79
CA MET A 102 -13.43 -12.87 11.63
C MET A 102 -12.55 -11.98 10.73
N ALA A 103 -11.72 -11.13 11.33
CA ALA A 103 -10.83 -10.23 10.60
C ALA A 103 -9.70 -10.97 9.90
N TYR A 104 -9.22 -12.08 10.47
CA TYR A 104 -8.28 -12.99 9.82
C TYR A 104 -8.88 -13.56 8.53
N ASP A 105 -10.07 -14.15 8.61
CA ASP A 105 -10.76 -14.73 7.45
C ASP A 105 -11.03 -13.67 6.37
N ALA A 106 -11.49 -12.48 6.78
CA ALA A 106 -11.70 -11.36 5.87
C ALA A 106 -10.39 -10.90 5.20
N ALA A 107 -9.28 -10.83 5.95
CA ALA A 107 -7.97 -10.45 5.42
C ALA A 107 -7.40 -11.50 4.47
N GLU A 108 -7.58 -12.78 4.76
CA GLU A 108 -7.21 -13.89 3.86
C GLU A 108 -7.98 -13.79 2.53
N ARG A 109 -9.26 -13.43 2.59
CA ARG A 109 -10.09 -13.19 1.41
C ARG A 109 -9.70 -11.94 0.63
N ALA A 110 -9.32 -10.88 1.34
CA ALA A 110 -8.91 -9.58 0.80
C ALA A 110 -7.54 -9.60 0.12
N ALA A 111 -6.58 -10.38 0.62
CA ALA A 111 -5.19 -10.42 0.15
C ALA A 111 -5.02 -10.57 -1.38
N PRO A 112 -5.65 -11.54 -2.06
CA PRO A 112 -5.54 -11.67 -3.51
C PRO A 112 -6.12 -10.47 -4.25
N ALA A 113 -7.22 -9.89 -3.77
CA ALA A 113 -7.87 -8.74 -4.41
C ALA A 113 -6.97 -7.50 -4.40
N VAL A 114 -6.31 -7.21 -3.26
CA VAL A 114 -5.36 -6.09 -3.16
C VAL A 114 -4.13 -6.34 -4.04
N THR A 115 -3.61 -7.56 -4.04
CA THR A 115 -2.43 -7.91 -4.85
C THR A 115 -2.72 -7.81 -6.35
N ASP A 116 -3.90 -8.25 -6.78
CA ASP A 116 -4.33 -8.12 -8.18
C ASP A 116 -4.63 -6.67 -8.55
N ALA A 117 -5.17 -5.86 -7.64
CA ALA A 117 -5.30 -4.43 -7.84
C ALA A 117 -3.93 -3.78 -8.09
N VAL A 118 -2.92 -4.04 -7.26
CA VAL A 118 -1.55 -3.52 -7.46
C VAL A 118 -0.98 -3.84 -8.84
N ARG A 119 -1.30 -5.02 -9.39
CA ARG A 119 -0.84 -5.44 -10.73
C ARG A 119 -1.56 -4.73 -11.86
N THR A 120 -2.83 -4.38 -11.67
CA THR A 120 -3.73 -3.95 -12.74
C THR A 120 -4.01 -2.45 -12.76
N ILE A 121 -3.89 -1.76 -11.62
CA ILE A 121 -4.14 -0.32 -11.56
C ILE A 121 -3.17 0.46 -12.45
N GLY A 122 -3.71 1.48 -13.12
CA GLY A 122 -2.91 2.43 -13.88
C GLY A 122 -2.27 3.44 -12.92
N ILE A 123 -0.94 3.44 -12.84
CA ILE A 123 -0.21 4.35 -11.94
C ILE A 123 -0.06 5.70 -12.61
N ARG A 124 -0.68 6.73 -12.04
CA ARG A 124 -0.59 8.12 -12.53
C ARG A 124 0.31 8.94 -11.63
N ASN A 125 1.02 9.91 -12.20
CA ASN A 125 1.91 10.81 -11.46
C ASN A 125 2.90 10.07 -10.53
N ALA A 126 3.52 9.00 -11.03
CA ALA A 126 4.41 8.13 -10.25
C ALA A 126 5.53 8.89 -9.51
N LEU A 127 6.04 9.99 -10.07
CA LEU A 127 7.01 10.86 -9.41
C LEU A 127 6.45 11.47 -8.11
N ALA A 128 5.21 11.95 -8.13
CA ALA A 128 4.56 12.53 -6.97
C ALA A 128 4.24 11.47 -5.91
N LEU A 129 3.86 10.25 -6.35
CA LEU A 129 3.68 9.13 -5.43
C LEU A 129 5.00 8.78 -4.74
N LEU A 130 6.12 8.67 -5.46
CA LEU A 130 7.40 8.32 -4.84
C LEU A 130 8.01 9.45 -4.00
N ARG A 131 7.91 10.71 -4.44
CA ARG A 131 8.58 11.86 -3.80
C ARG A 131 7.66 12.78 -3.01
N GLY A 132 6.40 12.41 -2.85
CA GLY A 132 5.44 13.15 -2.04
C GLY A 132 5.86 13.23 -0.58
N SER A 133 5.36 14.24 0.12
CA SER A 133 5.57 14.40 1.57
C SER A 133 4.78 13.40 2.41
N ASP A 134 3.76 12.75 1.83
CA ASP A 134 2.98 11.71 2.49
C ASP A 134 3.76 10.38 2.49
N PRO A 135 4.12 9.83 3.66
CA PRO A 135 4.81 8.54 3.75
C PRO A 135 3.94 7.34 3.32
N MET A 136 2.62 7.51 3.21
CA MET A 136 1.66 6.50 2.75
C MET A 136 1.08 6.82 1.37
N GLY A 137 1.70 7.74 0.62
CA GLY A 137 1.10 8.30 -0.60
C GLY A 137 0.76 7.27 -1.67
N ALA A 138 1.57 6.21 -1.84
CA ALA A 138 1.24 5.16 -2.81
C ALA A 138 0.08 4.29 -2.32
N THR A 139 0.05 3.96 -1.03
CA THR A 139 -1.02 3.20 -0.39
C THR A 139 -2.35 3.95 -0.42
N SER A 140 -2.34 5.24 -0.12
CA SER A 140 -3.52 6.12 -0.22
C SER A 140 -4.06 6.15 -1.65
N PHE A 141 -3.17 6.20 -2.64
CA PHE A 141 -3.54 6.09 -4.05
C PHE A 141 -4.17 4.73 -4.39
N LEU A 142 -3.56 3.62 -3.95
CA LEU A 142 -4.12 2.27 -4.14
C LEU A 142 -5.52 2.15 -3.51
N HIS A 143 -5.68 2.64 -2.27
CA HIS A 143 -6.97 2.62 -1.56
C HIS A 143 -8.03 3.40 -2.33
N GLN A 144 -7.67 4.59 -2.84
CA GLN A 144 -8.57 5.41 -3.65
C GLN A 144 -8.97 4.74 -4.97
N GLU A 145 -8.04 4.11 -5.68
CA GLU A 145 -8.33 3.40 -6.94
C GLU A 145 -9.19 2.15 -6.72
N MET A 146 -9.04 1.48 -5.58
CA MET A 146 -9.89 0.34 -5.20
C MET A 146 -11.29 0.75 -4.75
N GLY A 147 -11.47 1.97 -4.25
CA GLY A 147 -12.76 2.47 -3.78
C GLY A 147 -13.38 1.57 -2.71
N THR A 148 -14.62 1.12 -2.91
CA THR A 148 -15.34 0.23 -1.98
C THR A 148 -15.16 -1.26 -2.28
N SER A 149 -14.39 -1.63 -3.31
CA SER A 149 -14.29 -3.02 -3.75
C SER A 149 -13.81 -3.97 -2.66
N LEU A 150 -12.85 -3.55 -1.83
CA LEU A 150 -12.35 -4.38 -0.75
C LEU A 150 -13.41 -4.60 0.34
N VAL A 151 -14.17 -3.55 0.68
CA VAL A 151 -15.30 -3.64 1.62
C VAL A 151 -16.34 -4.62 1.09
N GLU A 152 -16.75 -4.49 -0.17
CA GLU A 152 -17.75 -5.36 -0.81
C GLU A 152 -17.33 -6.85 -0.78
N ILE A 153 -16.03 -7.13 -0.90
CA ILE A 153 -15.48 -8.49 -0.78
C ILE A 153 -15.58 -9.02 0.66
N MET A 154 -15.37 -8.17 1.67
CA MET A 154 -15.31 -8.59 3.07
C MET A 154 -16.68 -8.64 3.76
N VAL A 155 -17.69 -7.88 3.30
CA VAL A 155 -19.03 -7.87 3.92
C VAL A 155 -19.64 -9.28 4.05
N PRO A 156 -19.64 -10.13 3.00
CA PRO A 156 -20.17 -11.48 3.11
C PRO A 156 -19.43 -12.32 4.17
N GLU A 157 -18.10 -12.21 4.24
CA GLU A 157 -17.27 -12.95 5.20
C GLU A 157 -17.63 -12.61 6.65
N PHE A 158 -17.76 -11.31 6.96
CA PHE A 158 -18.21 -10.89 8.29
C PHE A 158 -19.66 -11.33 8.57
N GLY A 159 -20.56 -11.25 7.59
CA GLY A 159 -21.94 -11.68 7.75
C GLY A 159 -22.06 -13.18 8.06
N ASP A 160 -21.28 -14.00 7.36
CA ASP A 160 -21.24 -15.45 7.56
C ASP A 160 -20.56 -15.81 8.89
N ALA A 161 -19.45 -15.14 9.22
CA ALA A 161 -18.76 -15.38 10.48
C ALA A 161 -19.62 -14.99 11.69
N ILE A 162 -20.40 -13.90 11.62
CA ILE A 162 -21.38 -13.54 12.66
C ILE A 162 -22.47 -14.62 12.78
N ARG A 163 -22.99 -15.13 11.66
CA ARG A 163 -24.09 -16.11 11.65
C ARG A 163 -23.67 -17.49 12.16
N VAL A 164 -22.45 -17.90 11.82
CA VAL A 164 -21.88 -19.22 12.20
C VAL A 164 -21.21 -19.17 13.57
N SER A 165 -20.91 -17.98 14.09
CA SER A 165 -20.28 -17.82 15.40
C SER A 165 -21.08 -18.53 16.49
N ARG A 166 -20.39 -19.45 17.18
CA ARG A 166 -20.93 -20.17 18.32
C ARG A 166 -20.62 -19.48 19.65
N ASP A 167 -20.01 -18.28 19.63
CA ASP A 167 -19.68 -17.59 20.88
C ASP A 167 -20.98 -17.12 21.57
N PRO A 168 -21.33 -17.69 22.74
CA PRO A 168 -22.52 -17.30 23.48
C PRO A 168 -22.52 -15.82 23.86
N LEU A 169 -21.35 -15.17 23.97
CA LEU A 169 -21.28 -13.73 24.25
C LEU A 169 -21.68 -12.89 23.04
N LEU A 170 -21.24 -13.25 21.82
CA LEU A 170 -21.71 -12.61 20.59
C LEU A 170 -23.22 -12.78 20.45
N GLY A 171 -23.73 -13.99 20.68
CA GLY A 171 -25.17 -14.26 20.67
C GLY A 171 -25.95 -13.45 21.70
N GLN A 172 -25.41 -13.26 22.91
CA GLN A 172 -26.02 -12.42 23.95
C GLN A 172 -25.96 -10.92 23.62
N VAL A 173 -24.85 -10.43 23.09
CA VAL A 173 -24.69 -9.04 22.65
C VAL A 173 -25.69 -8.74 21.52
N LEU A 174 -25.71 -9.58 20.49
CA LEU A 174 -26.62 -9.44 19.37
C LEU A 174 -28.08 -9.59 19.82
N GLY A 175 -28.40 -10.57 20.68
CA GLY A 175 -29.76 -10.75 21.21
C GLY A 175 -30.25 -9.62 22.11
N ALA A 176 -29.35 -8.94 22.85
CA ALA A 176 -29.68 -7.76 23.65
C ALA A 176 -29.95 -6.52 22.79
N LEU A 177 -29.42 -6.50 21.56
CA LEU A 177 -29.71 -5.48 20.56
C LEU A 177 -31.00 -5.86 19.83
N THR A 178 -32.16 -5.39 20.30
CA THR A 178 -33.42 -5.59 19.58
C THR A 178 -33.30 -5.07 18.13
N GLY A 179 -33.72 -5.88 17.14
CA GLY A 179 -33.73 -5.52 15.72
C GLY A 179 -32.36 -5.58 15.01
N VAL A 180 -31.52 -6.59 15.28
CA VAL A 180 -30.16 -6.72 14.72
C VAL A 180 -30.16 -6.68 13.19
N ASP A 181 -29.58 -5.63 12.64
CA ASP A 181 -29.15 -5.58 11.24
C ASP A 181 -27.75 -6.20 11.14
N VAL A 182 -27.70 -7.53 10.93
CA VAL A 182 -26.43 -8.26 10.74
C VAL A 182 -25.67 -7.73 9.53
N GLY A 183 -26.39 -7.30 8.48
CA GLY A 183 -25.79 -6.69 7.30
C GLY A 183 -25.11 -5.36 7.63
N GLY A 184 -25.77 -4.51 8.42
CA GLY A 184 -25.21 -3.26 8.91
C GLY A 184 -23.95 -3.45 9.76
N ILE A 185 -23.94 -4.45 10.67
CA ILE A 185 -22.76 -4.78 11.48
C ILE A 185 -21.62 -5.30 10.60
N ALA A 186 -21.91 -6.24 9.69
CA ALA A 186 -20.92 -6.79 8.77
C ALA A 186 -20.31 -5.69 7.90
N ASN A 187 -21.13 -4.74 7.44
CA ASN A 187 -20.68 -3.58 6.68
C ASN A 187 -19.75 -2.67 7.49
N SER A 188 -20.09 -2.34 8.74
CA SER A 188 -19.18 -1.59 9.62
C SER A 188 -17.85 -2.31 9.82
N LEU A 189 -17.89 -3.59 10.21
CA LEU A 189 -16.68 -4.38 10.43
C LEU A 189 -15.80 -4.46 9.18
N ALA A 190 -16.41 -4.59 8.00
CA ALA A 190 -15.70 -4.57 6.72
C ALA A 190 -15.02 -3.21 6.46
N TYR A 191 -15.68 -2.08 6.75
CA TYR A 191 -15.04 -0.75 6.65
C TYR A 191 -13.89 -0.59 7.65
N GLU A 192 -14.03 -1.06 8.87
CA GLU A 192 -12.95 -1.00 9.84
C GLU A 192 -11.77 -1.91 9.44
N ALA A 193 -12.03 -3.11 8.90
CA ALA A 193 -11.02 -4.01 8.39
C ALA A 193 -10.28 -3.44 7.18
N ASP A 194 -11.02 -2.84 6.23
CA ASP A 194 -10.48 -2.15 5.06
C ASP A 194 -9.48 -1.06 5.49
N ASN A 195 -9.90 -0.17 6.38
CA ASN A 195 -9.06 0.88 6.92
C ASN A 195 -7.83 0.33 7.65
N ALA A 196 -7.97 -0.79 8.36
CA ALA A 196 -6.85 -1.40 9.07
C ALA A 196 -5.82 -2.02 8.13
N ILE A 197 -6.27 -2.73 7.09
CA ILE A 197 -5.44 -3.32 6.05
C ILE A 197 -4.62 -2.22 5.37
N PHE A 198 -5.27 -1.16 4.88
CA PHE A 198 -4.55 -0.06 4.20
C PHE A 198 -3.60 0.69 5.14
N ARG A 199 -3.92 0.79 6.43
CA ARG A 199 -2.99 1.35 7.41
C ARG A 199 -1.76 0.46 7.59
N ALA A 200 -1.93 -0.87 7.56
CA ALA A 200 -0.82 -1.81 7.62
C ALA A 200 0.09 -1.74 6.39
N ILE A 201 -0.51 -1.68 5.19
CA ILE A 201 0.22 -1.50 3.93
C ILE A 201 1.02 -0.19 3.97
N GLY A 202 0.41 0.90 4.41
CA GLY A 202 1.10 2.19 4.47
C GLY A 202 2.19 2.26 5.55
N ARG A 203 2.09 1.48 6.64
CA ARG A 203 3.20 1.32 7.60
C ARG A 203 4.41 0.65 6.93
N GLU A 204 4.19 -0.40 6.14
CA GLU A 204 5.25 -1.06 5.39
C GLU A 204 5.82 -0.16 4.29
N GLU A 205 4.97 0.62 3.60
CA GLU A 205 5.43 1.62 2.62
C GLU A 205 6.34 2.66 3.30
N ALA A 206 5.91 3.22 4.43
CA ALA A 206 6.69 4.18 5.19
C ALA A 206 8.03 3.59 5.66
N ALA A 207 8.02 2.33 6.11
CA ALA A 207 9.24 1.61 6.49
C ALA A 207 10.20 1.48 5.30
N ILE A 208 9.71 1.07 4.13
CA ILE A 208 10.50 0.96 2.89
C ILE A 208 11.07 2.32 2.48
N ARG A 209 10.28 3.40 2.55
CA ARG A 209 10.75 4.76 2.27
C ARG A 209 11.88 5.20 3.20
N SER A 210 11.79 4.82 4.48
CA SER A 210 12.77 5.19 5.51
C SER A 210 14.10 4.45 5.35
N ASP A 211 14.05 3.18 4.94
CA ASP A 211 15.22 2.35 4.64
C ASP A 211 15.01 1.52 3.36
N PRO A 212 15.22 2.13 2.18
CA PRO A 212 15.08 1.43 0.90
C PRO A 212 16.07 0.26 0.74
N ARG A 213 17.20 0.28 1.47
CA ARG A 213 18.22 -0.77 1.38
C ARG A 213 17.74 -2.07 2.01
N SER A 214 16.86 -2.00 3.01
CA SER A 214 16.21 -3.18 3.62
C SER A 214 15.39 -4.02 2.64
N THR A 215 15.05 -3.48 1.47
CA THR A 215 14.28 -4.19 0.44
C THR A 215 15.13 -5.16 -0.37
N ASN A 216 16.45 -4.92 -0.47
CA ASN A 216 17.33 -5.55 -1.45
C ASN A 216 16.82 -5.47 -2.91
N ASP A 217 15.88 -4.56 -3.20
CA ASP A 217 15.37 -4.33 -4.55
C ASP A 217 16.15 -3.17 -5.19
N PRO A 218 16.94 -3.41 -6.25
CA PRO A 218 17.74 -2.36 -6.89
C PRO A 218 16.90 -1.23 -7.48
N VAL A 219 15.65 -1.49 -7.89
CA VAL A 219 14.72 -0.47 -8.40
C VAL A 219 14.25 0.44 -7.28
N LEU A 220 13.85 -0.12 -6.13
CA LEU A 220 13.42 0.69 -4.99
C LEU A 220 14.58 1.47 -4.38
N MET A 221 15.74 0.84 -4.25
CA MET A 221 16.97 1.50 -3.79
C MET A 221 17.37 2.66 -4.70
N ALA A 222 17.25 2.50 -6.02
CA ALA A 222 17.53 3.57 -6.97
C ALA A 222 16.45 4.66 -6.94
N ALA A 223 15.17 4.30 -6.90
CA ALA A 223 14.05 5.24 -6.88
C ALA A 223 14.09 6.21 -5.69
N PHE A 224 14.47 5.71 -4.51
CA PHE A 224 14.60 6.52 -3.29
C PHE A 224 16.02 7.02 -3.01
N GLY A 225 17.05 6.48 -3.68
CA GLY A 225 18.45 6.90 -3.52
C GLY A 225 18.82 8.18 -4.28
N LEU A 226 18.03 8.56 -5.28
CA LEU A 226 18.17 9.80 -6.04
C LEU A 226 17.62 10.98 -5.22
N LYS A 227 18.46 11.56 -4.35
CA LYS A 227 18.20 12.86 -3.70
C LYS A 227 18.50 14.02 -4.64
#